data_AF-A0A3N5U1W4-F1
#
_entry.id   AF-A0A3N5U1W4-F1
#
_cell.length_a   1.000
_cell.length_b   1.000
_cell.length_c   1.000
_cell.angle_alpha   90.00
_cell.angle_beta   90.00
_cell.angle_gamma   90.00
#
_symmetry.space_group_name_H-M   'P 1'
#
loop_
_entity.id
_entity.type
_entity.pdbx_description
1 polymer ?
#
loop_
_entity_poly.entity_id
_entity_poly.type
_entity_poly.pdbx_seq_one_letter_code
_entity_poly.pdbx_strand_id
1 'polypeptide(L)' 'MEKCVNHSDRLTSYSCLKHGVYMCEECMHCTDPTIYCKFRPSCPIWFIIKNNKSDDKKKDSDSVHRNP' A
#
# COMPACT_ATOMS: atom_id res chain seq x y z
N MET A 1 -17.01 11.86 -4.92
CA MET A 1 -16.52 10.47 -4.96
C MET A 1 -16.41 10.10 -6.43
N GLU A 2 -15.28 9.56 -6.83
CA GLU A 2 -14.94 9.28 -8.24
C GLU A 2 -15.19 7.79 -8.55
N LYS A 3 -15.22 7.43 -9.83
CA LYS A 3 -15.40 6.04 -10.24
C LYS A 3 -14.09 5.29 -10.29
N CYS A 4 -14.11 4.01 -9.96
CA CYS A 4 -12.94 3.14 -10.14
C CYS A 4 -12.60 3.04 -11.63
N VAL A 5 -11.32 3.15 -11.98
CA VAL A 5 -10.86 3.02 -13.38
C VAL A 5 -11.15 1.65 -14.00
N ASN A 6 -11.27 0.61 -13.18
CA ASN A 6 -11.59 -0.75 -13.61
C ASN A 6 -13.09 -1.09 -13.51
N HIS A 7 -13.87 -0.29 -12.77
CA HIS A 7 -15.26 -0.57 -12.43
C HIS A 7 -16.09 0.71 -12.48
N SER A 8 -16.88 0.89 -13.55
CA SER A 8 -17.69 2.09 -13.79
C SER A 8 -18.96 2.18 -12.91
N ASP A 9 -19.31 1.09 -12.26
CA ASP A 9 -20.40 0.90 -11.30
C ASP A 9 -19.98 1.22 -9.86
N ARG A 10 -18.68 1.28 -9.57
CA ARG A 10 -18.17 1.49 -8.21
C ARG A 10 -17.65 2.89 -7.99
N LEU A 11 -18.17 3.54 -6.96
CA LEU A 11 -17.64 4.80 -6.43
C LEU A 11 -16.59 4.51 -5.36
N THR A 12 -15.52 5.30 -5.37
CA THR A 12 -14.39 5.15 -4.44
C THR A 12 -13.84 6.52 -4.06
N SER A 13 -13.29 6.60 -2.84
CA SER A 13 -12.50 7.73 -2.36
C SER A 13 -11.00 7.50 -2.49
N TYR A 14 -10.58 6.26 -2.79
CA TYR A 14 -9.17 5.91 -2.86
C TYR A 14 -8.57 6.34 -4.19
N SER A 15 -7.55 7.20 -4.11
CA SER A 15 -6.84 7.73 -5.26
C SER A 15 -5.35 7.43 -5.20
N CYS A 16 -4.76 7.16 -6.36
CA CYS A 16 -3.33 7.10 -6.55
C CYS A 16 -2.83 8.46 -7.04
N LEU A 17 -2.19 9.23 -6.15
CA LEU A 17 -1.66 10.56 -6.48
C LEU A 17 -0.53 10.55 -7.52
N LYS A 18 0.16 9.43 -7.70
CA LYS A 18 1.22 9.30 -8.72
C LYS A 18 0.64 9.30 -10.14
N HIS A 19 -0.45 8.58 -10.34
CA HIS A 19 -1.06 8.38 -11.66
C HIS A 19 -2.37 9.17 -11.85
N GLY A 20 -2.90 9.80 -10.80
CA GLY A 20 -4.14 10.58 -10.85
C GLY A 20 -5.39 9.73 -11.06
N VAL A 21 -5.37 8.46 -10.66
CA VAL A 21 -6.47 7.51 -10.89
C VAL A 21 -7.16 7.10 -9.60
N TYR A 22 -8.44 6.71 -9.70
CA TYR A 22 -9.25 6.23 -8.60
C TYR A 22 -9.50 4.73 -8.72
N MET A 23 -9.39 4.00 -7.61
CA MET A 23 -9.51 2.54 -7.58
C MET A 23 -10.38 2.11 -6.41
N CYS A 24 -11.25 1.10 -6.59
CA CYS A 24 -11.95 0.47 -5.47
C CYS A 24 -10.99 -0.40 -4.65
N GLU A 25 -11.40 -0.85 -3.48
CA GLU A 25 -10.57 -1.66 -2.56
C GLU A 25 -10.00 -2.93 -3.22
N GLU A 26 -10.79 -3.61 -4.05
CA GLU A 26 -10.35 -4.80 -4.79
C GLU A 26 -9.30 -4.50 -5.86
N CYS A 27 -9.40 -3.34 -6.53
CA CYS A 27 -8.45 -2.94 -7.56
C CYS A 27 -7.26 -2.17 -6.99
N MET A 28 -7.26 -1.87 -5.69
CA MET A 28 -6.29 -1.00 -5.07
C MET A 28 -4.94 -1.69 -4.97
N HIS A 29 -4.12 -1.56 -6.01
CA HIS A 29 -2.73 -2.02 -6.01
C HIS A 29 -1.79 -0.93 -6.50
N CYS A 30 -0.51 -1.01 -6.10
CA CYS A 30 0.51 -0.12 -6.63
C CYS A 30 0.95 -0.69 -7.98
N THR A 31 0.83 0.10 -9.06
CA THR A 31 1.28 -0.32 -10.40
C THR A 31 2.80 -0.43 -10.47
N ASP A 32 3.52 0.49 -9.79
CA ASP A 32 4.98 0.54 -9.78
C ASP A 32 5.57 0.45 -8.36
N PRO A 33 5.49 -0.72 -7.70
CA PRO A 33 5.95 -0.90 -6.31
C PRO A 33 7.49 -0.87 -6.17
N THR A 34 8.24 -1.00 -7.25
CA THR A 34 9.71 -0.94 -7.26
C THR A 34 10.24 0.45 -7.57
N ILE A 35 9.44 1.32 -8.20
CA ILE A 35 9.83 2.68 -8.56
C ILE A 35 9.58 3.63 -7.39
N TYR A 36 10.50 4.57 -7.17
CA TYR A 36 10.33 5.61 -6.17
C TYR A 36 9.04 6.41 -6.40
N CYS A 37 8.29 6.66 -5.34
CA CYS A 37 7.09 7.47 -5.35
C CYS A 37 7.07 8.38 -4.12
N LYS A 38 7.12 9.70 -4.35
CA LYS A 38 7.13 10.73 -3.29
C LYS A 38 5.86 10.73 -2.43
N PHE A 39 4.76 10.18 -2.95
CA PHE A 39 3.47 10.12 -2.25
C PHE A 39 3.30 8.87 -1.39
N ARG A 40 4.28 7.96 -1.32
CA ARG A 40 4.20 6.75 -0.47
C ARG A 40 3.86 7.01 1.00
N PRO A 41 4.37 8.05 1.67
CA PRO A 41 4.01 8.33 3.06
C PRO A 41 2.51 8.58 3.26
N SER A 42 1.81 9.07 2.23
CA SER A 42 0.38 9.36 2.26
C SER A 42 -0.46 8.37 1.43
N CYS A 43 0.14 7.30 0.91
CA CYS A 43 -0.51 6.36 0.01
C CYS A 43 -1.24 5.26 0.80
N PRO A 44 -2.58 5.15 0.72
CA PRO A 44 -3.34 4.12 1.43
C PRO A 44 -2.91 2.70 1.03
N ILE A 45 -2.65 2.49 -0.26
CA ILE A 45 -2.20 1.21 -0.81
C ILE A 45 -0.89 0.76 -0.14
N TRP A 46 0.07 1.67 -0.03
CA TRP A 46 1.38 1.37 0.55
C TRP A 46 1.28 1.10 2.04
N PHE A 47 0.40 1.82 2.75
CA PHE A 47 0.13 1.58 4.16
C PHE A 47 -0.39 0.15 4.39
N ILE A 48 -1.37 -0.29 3.59
CA ILE A 48 -1.93 -1.64 3.66
C ILE A 48 -0.85 -2.70 3.35
N ILE A 49 -0.11 -2.54 2.25
CA ILE A 49 0.96 -3.49 1.85
C ILE A 49 2.05 -3.59 2.93
N LYS A 50 2.47 -2.46 3.51
CA LYS A 50 3.50 -2.43 4.55
C LYS A 50 3.03 -3.13 5.82
N ASN A 51 1.77 -2.93 6.22
CA ASN A 51 1.20 -3.58 7.40
C ASN A 51 1.11 -5.10 7.21
N ASN A 52 0.66 -5.57 6.04
CA ASN A 52 0.59 -7.02 5.75
C ASN A 52 1.99 -7.69 5.74
N LYS A 53 3.05 -6.97 5.34
CA LYS A 53 4.44 -7.49 5.39
C LYS A 53 5.00 -7.60 6.81
N SER A 54 4.37 -6.97 7.80
CA SER A 54 4.81 -6.99 9.19
C SER A 54 4.45 -8.29 9.89
N ASP A 55 3.43 -9.00 9.39
CA ASP A 55 2.96 -10.26 9.97
C ASP A 55 3.82 -11.46 9.56
N ASP A 56 4.52 -11.38 8.43
CA ASP A 56 5.46 -12.42 7.97
C ASP A 56 6.87 -12.32 8.60
N LYS A 57 7.18 -11.25 9.36
CA LYS A 57 8.47 -11.07 10.04
C LYS A 57 8.42 -11.34 11.54
N LYS A 58 7.68 -12.39 11.93
CA LYS A 58 7.87 -13.05 13.23
C LYS A 58 8.64 -14.37 13.08
N LYS A 59 9.69 -14.38 12.24
CA LYS A 59 10.82 -15.32 12.34
C LYS A 59 12.10 -14.55 11.97
N ASP A 60 13.09 -14.68 12.84
CA ASP A 60 14.48 -14.22 12.72
C ASP A 60 14.77 -12.72 12.90
N SER A 61 14.75 -12.27 14.17
CA SER A 61 15.88 -11.51 14.74
C SER A 61 15.79 -11.38 16.28
N ASP A 62 15.84 -12.50 17.00
CA ASP A 62 16.27 -12.51 18.41
C ASP A 62 17.55 -13.35 18.50
N SER A 63 18.64 -12.76 18.04
CA SER A 63 20.00 -13.21 18.30
C SER A 63 20.92 -12.01 18.05
N VAL A 64 21.21 -11.22 19.09
CA VAL A 64 22.58 -10.97 19.62
C VAL A 64 22.47 -10.20 20.95
N HIS A 65 22.90 -10.88 22.01
CA HIS A 65 23.44 -10.42 23.31
C HIS A 65 23.67 -8.91 23.56
N ARG A 66 23.30 -8.47 24.78
CA ARG A 66 24.28 -8.14 25.87
C ARG A 66 23.60 -7.99 27.24
N ASN A 67 24.15 -8.74 28.19
CA ASN A 67 23.88 -8.79 29.64
C ASN A 67 24.45 -7.52 30.33
N PRO A 68 23.89 -7.02 31.44
CA PRO A 68 24.61 -6.12 32.35
C PRO A 68 25.74 -6.83 33.10
#